data_AF-A0A935CPZ0-F1
#
_entry.id   AF-A0A935CPZ0-F1
#
_cell.length_a   1.000
_cell.length_b   1.000
_cell.length_c   1.000
_cell.angle_alpha   90.00
_cell.angle_beta   90.00
_cell.angle_gamma   90.00
#
_symmetry.space_group_name_H-M   'P 1'
#
loop_
_entity.id
_entity.type
_entity.pdbx_description
1 polymer ?
#
loop_
_entity_poly.entity_id
_entity_poly.type
_entity_poly.pdbx_seq_one_letter_code
_entity_poly.pdbx_strand_id
1 'polypeptide(L)'
;MLAHDAHVSWRRFGPQLGASLLLALGLLLGWGALAAASSSQPILLFSLHVEAGQFRLTAIEGRTGFMPDNGSPVDTNDLYTLLLLDARGNALATQQFALGRTVWGAPWADEPEAPHPVVMPAVLETVVTAPDLPGADGIEIYDLNGTLLLRETGLHDRVQRAGESPTTIWEDISTPCCGDNCLDLLFLGDDYTTTASLDMFRSDVSYMANYFRQVEPYSARPNVINVRAIASTTDLECNYNCFGTPRLICCNGNIILPLASQAPS
;
A
#
# COMPACT_ATOMS: atom_id res chain seq x y z
N MET A 1 -52.69 24.39 -42.79
CA MET A 1 -51.88 23.23 -43.20
C MET A 1 -51.44 22.54 -41.92
N LEU A 2 -52.27 21.63 -41.37
CA LEU A 2 -52.20 20.16 -41.54
C LEU A 2 -50.80 19.65 -41.14
N ALA A 3 -50.55 19.11 -39.93
CA ALA A 3 -51.02 17.85 -39.33
C ALA A 3 -50.66 16.59 -40.15
N HIS A 4 -50.21 15.55 -39.44
CA HIS A 4 -49.84 14.17 -39.87
C HIS A 4 -48.38 14.00 -40.37
N ASP A 5 -47.60 12.96 -40.04
CA ASP A 5 -47.88 11.68 -39.38
C ASP A 5 -46.60 11.07 -38.77
N ALA A 6 -46.81 10.22 -37.77
CA ALA A 6 -45.81 9.30 -37.23
C ALA A 6 -45.73 8.03 -38.11
N HIS A 7 -44.53 7.49 -38.31
CA HIS A 7 -44.37 6.09 -38.69
C HIS A 7 -43.20 5.43 -37.94
N VAL A 8 -43.59 4.56 -37.01
CA VAL A 8 -42.79 3.47 -36.46
C VAL A 8 -42.68 2.38 -37.52
N SER A 9 -41.49 1.83 -37.74
CA SER A 9 -41.34 0.53 -38.42
C SER A 9 -40.34 -0.34 -37.66
N TRP A 10 -40.87 -1.40 -37.05
CA TRP A 10 -40.12 -2.56 -36.58
C TRP A 10 -39.99 -3.55 -37.73
N ARG A 11 -38.77 -4.00 -38.06
CA ARG A 11 -38.56 -5.29 -38.71
C ARG A 11 -37.34 -6.00 -38.13
N ARG A 12 -37.62 -7.13 -37.48
CA ARG A 12 -36.68 -8.23 -37.21
C ARG A 12 -36.40 -8.97 -38.52
N PHE A 13 -35.14 -9.36 -38.75
CA PHE A 13 -34.72 -10.62 -39.38
C PHE A 13 -33.21 -10.78 -39.09
N GLY A 14 -32.82 -11.82 -38.33
CA GLY A 14 -31.46 -12.38 -38.40
C GLY A 14 -31.44 -13.50 -39.44
N PRO A 15 -30.52 -14.47 -39.35
CA PRO A 15 -29.10 -14.41 -38.99
C PRO A 15 -28.23 -14.87 -40.20
N GLN A 16 -26.93 -14.59 -40.25
CA GLN A 16 -25.95 -15.45 -40.93
C GLN A 16 -24.50 -15.04 -40.64
N LEU A 17 -23.82 -15.93 -39.92
CA LEU A 17 -22.48 -16.48 -40.17
C LEU A 17 -21.33 -15.52 -40.52
N GLY A 18 -20.33 -15.48 -39.64
CA GLY A 18 -18.94 -15.28 -40.08
C GLY A 18 -18.05 -14.51 -39.11
N ALA A 19 -17.57 -15.18 -38.05
CA ALA A 19 -16.20 -15.00 -37.50
C ALA A 19 -16.04 -15.83 -36.22
N SER A 20 -16.00 -17.15 -36.38
CA SER A 20 -15.33 -18.04 -35.42
C SER A 20 -13.82 -17.94 -35.68
N LEU A 21 -13.04 -17.40 -34.74
CA LEU A 21 -11.71 -17.87 -34.30
C LEU A 21 -11.08 -16.78 -33.42
N LEU A 22 -10.99 -17.01 -32.10
CA LEU A 22 -10.10 -16.37 -31.09
C LEU A 22 -10.72 -16.23 -29.67
N LEU A 23 -11.77 -16.99 -29.34
CA LEU A 23 -12.35 -17.04 -27.99
C LEU A 23 -12.19 -18.42 -27.32
N ALA A 24 -11.01 -19.02 -27.46
CA ALA A 24 -10.67 -20.29 -26.84
C ALA A 24 -9.29 -20.24 -26.18
N LEU A 25 -9.11 -19.31 -25.23
CA LEU A 25 -8.02 -19.36 -24.25
C LEU A 25 -8.34 -18.55 -22.98
N GLY A 26 -9.64 -18.41 -22.64
CA GLY A 26 -10.12 -17.67 -21.47
C GLY A 26 -10.75 -18.53 -20.37
N LEU A 27 -10.46 -19.84 -20.33
CA LEU A 27 -11.20 -20.80 -19.49
C LEU A 27 -10.33 -21.73 -18.63
N LEU A 28 -9.09 -21.33 -18.30
CA LEU A 28 -8.20 -22.10 -17.41
C LEU A 28 -7.36 -21.28 -16.43
N LEU A 29 -7.76 -20.05 -16.11
CA LEU A 29 -7.28 -19.39 -14.89
C LEU A 29 -8.51 -19.12 -14.02
N GLY A 30 -8.75 -20.06 -13.10
CA GLY A 30 -9.72 -19.87 -12.05
C GLY A 30 -9.42 -18.53 -11.39
N TRP A 31 -10.40 -17.65 -11.42
CA TRP A 31 -10.51 -16.53 -10.50
C TRP A 31 -10.70 -17.11 -9.10
N GLY A 32 -9.62 -17.64 -8.53
CA GLY A 32 -9.43 -17.67 -7.10
C GLY A 32 -9.07 -16.26 -6.69
N ALA A 33 -10.06 -15.37 -6.65
CA ALA A 33 -10.02 -14.32 -5.67
C ALA A 33 -9.98 -15.04 -4.32
N LEU A 34 -8.77 -15.31 -3.83
CA LEU A 34 -8.57 -15.58 -2.42
C LEU A 34 -8.96 -14.28 -1.74
N ALA A 35 -10.24 -14.17 -1.40
CA ALA A 35 -10.64 -13.43 -0.21
C ALA A 35 -9.97 -14.17 0.95
N ALA A 36 -8.69 -13.87 1.17
CA ALA A 36 -7.99 -14.28 2.37
C ALA A 36 -8.72 -13.57 3.50
N ALA A 37 -9.49 -14.34 4.26
CA ALA A 37 -10.06 -13.88 5.50
C ALA A 37 -8.94 -13.23 6.32
N SER A 38 -9.14 -11.96 6.62
CA SER A 38 -8.28 -11.13 7.45
C SER A 38 -8.17 -11.77 8.82
N SER A 39 -7.11 -12.51 9.07
CA SER A 39 -6.72 -12.95 10.42
C SER A 39 -5.23 -12.75 10.50
N SER A 40 -4.73 -12.29 11.64
CA SER A 40 -3.29 -12.08 11.85
C SER A 40 -2.52 -13.35 11.46
N GLN A 41 -1.61 -13.23 10.50
CA GLN A 41 -0.91 -14.34 9.87
C GLN A 41 0.60 -14.05 9.78
N PRO A 42 1.45 -15.09 9.67
CA PRO A 42 2.86 -14.90 9.38
C PRO A 42 3.07 -14.15 8.05
N ILE A 43 3.82 -13.05 8.09
CA ILE A 43 4.16 -12.21 6.95
C ILE A 43 5.67 -11.95 6.89
N LEU A 44 6.16 -11.71 5.68
CA LEU A 44 7.50 -11.21 5.38
C LEU A 44 7.40 -9.75 4.94
N LEU A 45 8.33 -8.93 5.43
CA LEU A 45 8.52 -7.54 5.03
C LEU A 45 9.86 -7.46 4.31
N PHE A 46 9.84 -7.00 3.06
CA PHE A 46 11.03 -6.79 2.24
C PHE A 46 11.32 -5.30 2.17
N SER A 47 12.40 -4.86 2.83
CA SER A 47 12.90 -3.50 2.69
C SER A 47 13.70 -3.39 1.39
N LEU A 48 13.28 -2.46 0.53
CA LEU A 48 13.82 -2.28 -0.80
C LEU A 48 14.35 -0.86 -0.96
N HIS A 49 15.60 -0.77 -1.39
CA HIS A 49 16.20 0.45 -1.86
C HIS A 49 16.02 0.55 -3.37
N VAL A 50 15.42 1.63 -3.85
CA VAL A 50 15.16 1.89 -5.26
C VAL A 50 15.92 3.13 -5.70
N GLU A 51 16.90 2.95 -6.58
CA GLU A 51 17.71 4.05 -7.13
C GLU A 51 17.75 3.94 -8.65
N ALA A 52 17.43 5.02 -9.36
CA ALA A 52 17.41 5.05 -10.83
C ALA A 52 16.61 3.89 -11.49
N GLY A 53 15.55 3.42 -10.81
CA GLY A 53 14.71 2.31 -11.29
C GLY A 53 15.27 0.91 -11.04
N GLN A 54 16.44 0.80 -10.41
CA GLN A 54 17.00 -0.47 -9.94
C GLN A 54 16.55 -0.73 -8.51
N PHE A 55 16.20 -1.99 -8.23
CA PHE A 55 15.79 -2.44 -6.91
C PHE A 55 16.94 -3.19 -6.23
N ARG A 56 17.11 -2.98 -4.93
CA ARG A 56 18.04 -3.74 -4.09
C ARG A 56 17.35 -4.11 -2.78
N LEU A 57 17.39 -5.40 -2.42
CA LEU A 57 16.92 -5.88 -1.14
C LEU A 57 17.91 -5.49 -0.02
N THR A 58 17.44 -4.75 0.98
CA THR A 58 18.26 -4.28 2.10
C THR A 58 18.03 -5.08 3.38
N ALA A 59 16.79 -5.50 3.64
CA ALA A 59 16.44 -6.31 4.80
C ALA A 59 15.23 -7.20 4.53
N ILE A 60 15.13 -8.29 5.29
CA ILE A 60 13.96 -9.17 5.33
C ILE A 60 13.57 -9.37 6.78
N GLU A 61 12.32 -9.09 7.11
CA GLU A 61 11.81 -9.27 8.45
C GLU A 61 10.58 -10.19 8.44
N GLY A 62 10.52 -11.10 9.41
CA GLY A 62 9.38 -11.99 9.61
C GLY A 62 8.60 -11.62 10.87
N ARG A 63 7.28 -11.49 10.77
CA ARG A 63 6.39 -11.20 11.90
C ARG A 63 4.99 -11.77 11.71
N THR A 64 4.16 -11.67 12.75
CA THR A 64 2.74 -11.97 12.67
C THR A 64 1.97 -10.67 12.49
N GLY A 65 1.14 -10.56 11.46
CA GLY A 65 0.39 -9.35 11.17
C GLY A 65 -0.69 -9.53 10.09
N PHE A 66 -1.40 -8.45 9.78
CA PHE A 66 -2.35 -8.43 8.65
C PHE A 66 -1.62 -8.18 7.33
N MET A 67 -2.03 -8.91 6.28
CA MET A 67 -1.63 -8.58 4.93
C MET A 67 -2.50 -7.40 4.47
N PRO A 68 -1.92 -6.26 4.06
CA PRO A 68 -2.73 -5.21 3.49
C PRO A 68 -3.41 -5.74 2.22
N ASP A 69 -4.73 -5.52 2.11
CA ASP A 69 -5.39 -5.61 0.81
C ASP A 69 -4.89 -4.41 0.01
N ASN A 70 -3.89 -4.62 -0.83
CA ASN A 70 -3.26 -3.56 -1.62
C ASN A 70 -4.22 -2.94 -2.66
N GLY A 71 -5.48 -3.40 -2.73
CA GLY A 71 -6.51 -2.84 -3.57
C GLY A 71 -6.11 -2.81 -5.04
N SER A 72 -6.85 -2.05 -5.84
CA SER A 72 -6.36 -1.68 -7.17
C SER A 72 -5.38 -0.50 -7.01
N PRO A 73 -4.18 -0.57 -7.63
CA PRO A 73 -3.22 0.52 -7.56
C PRO A 73 -3.84 1.81 -8.10
N VAL A 74 -3.62 2.91 -7.37
CA VAL A 74 -4.19 4.24 -7.68
C VAL A 74 -3.57 4.83 -8.96
N ASP A 75 -2.32 4.45 -9.29
CA ASP A 75 -1.62 4.83 -10.51
C ASP A 75 -1.11 3.59 -11.25
N THR A 76 -1.66 3.32 -12.43
CA THR A 76 -1.27 2.18 -13.25
C THR A 76 0.12 2.32 -13.86
N ASN A 77 0.78 3.48 -13.77
CA ASN A 77 2.14 3.68 -14.28
C ASN A 77 3.23 3.44 -13.22
N ASP A 78 2.85 3.31 -11.95
CA ASP A 78 3.76 3.08 -10.82
C ASP A 78 3.50 1.73 -10.15
N LEU A 79 3.07 0.74 -10.94
CA LEU A 79 2.73 -0.60 -10.47
C LEU A 79 3.89 -1.58 -10.70
N TYR A 80 4.14 -2.40 -9.69
CA TYR A 80 5.14 -3.44 -9.68
C TYR A 80 4.52 -4.75 -9.20
N THR A 81 5.12 -5.87 -9.62
CA THR A 81 4.72 -7.20 -9.20
C THR A 81 5.85 -7.87 -8.45
N LEU A 82 5.61 -8.29 -7.21
CA LEU A 82 6.48 -9.17 -6.45
C LEU A 82 5.98 -10.62 -6.59
N LEU A 83 6.88 -11.52 -6.96
CA LEU A 83 6.68 -12.97 -6.88
C LEU A 83 7.46 -13.51 -5.69
N LEU A 84 6.79 -14.24 -4.81
CA LEU A 84 7.45 -15.05 -3.78
C LEU A 84 7.74 -16.42 -4.38
N LEU A 85 8.97 -16.88 -4.28
CA LEU A 85 9.45 -18.11 -4.93
C LEU A 85 9.82 -19.19 -3.92
N ASP A 86 9.64 -20.45 -4.32
CA ASP A 86 10.26 -21.60 -3.64
C ASP A 86 11.74 -21.78 -4.05
N ALA A 87 12.45 -22.69 -3.38
CA ALA A 87 13.85 -23.02 -3.68
C ALA A 87 14.09 -23.59 -5.10
N ARG A 88 13.03 -23.95 -5.83
CA ARG A 88 13.09 -24.43 -7.22
C ARG A 88 12.77 -23.31 -8.22
N GLY A 89 12.42 -22.12 -7.75
CA GLY A 89 12.01 -20.98 -8.55
C GLY A 89 10.55 -20.99 -8.99
N ASN A 90 9.68 -21.82 -8.39
CA ASN A 90 8.25 -21.75 -8.65
C ASN A 90 7.61 -20.63 -7.82
N ALA A 91 6.67 -19.89 -8.42
CA ALA A 91 5.90 -18.88 -7.71
C ALA A 91 4.96 -19.54 -6.68
N LEU A 92 5.10 -19.13 -5.42
CA LEU A 92 4.25 -19.48 -4.29
C LEU A 92 3.14 -18.45 -4.08
N ALA A 93 3.46 -17.16 -4.26
CA ALA A 93 2.52 -16.06 -4.14
C ALA A 93 2.89 -14.91 -5.08
N THR A 94 1.91 -14.05 -5.36
CA THR A 94 2.07 -12.86 -6.18
C THR A 94 1.43 -11.68 -5.45
N GLN A 95 2.17 -10.58 -5.36
CA GLN A 95 1.70 -9.34 -4.74
C GLN A 95 1.93 -8.17 -5.69
N GLN A 96 0.90 -7.35 -5.89
CA GLN A 96 1.03 -6.07 -6.57
C GLN A 96 1.28 -4.96 -5.53
N PHE A 97 2.13 -4.00 -5.89
CA PHE A 97 2.43 -2.83 -5.06
C PHE A 97 2.78 -1.62 -5.92
N ALA A 98 2.63 -0.43 -5.35
CA ALA A 98 3.09 0.81 -5.95
C ALA A 98 4.15 1.49 -5.08
N LEU A 99 5.05 2.24 -5.69
CA LEU A 99 6.10 2.95 -4.96
C LEU A 99 5.63 4.30 -4.39
N GLY A 100 4.48 4.79 -4.85
CA GLY A 100 3.99 6.12 -4.48
C GLY A 100 4.87 7.22 -5.06
N ARG A 101 5.51 6.98 -6.21
CA ARG A 101 6.35 7.98 -6.89
C ARG A 101 5.54 9.19 -7.34
N THR A 102 4.24 9.04 -7.54
CA THR A 102 3.37 10.15 -7.90
C THR A 102 2.72 10.73 -6.65
N VAL A 103 3.22 11.87 -6.18
CA VAL A 103 2.54 12.68 -5.16
C VAL A 103 1.50 13.56 -5.87
N TRP A 104 0.23 13.19 -5.73
CA TRP A 104 -0.87 14.03 -6.20
C TRP A 104 -1.06 15.20 -5.25
N GLY A 105 -1.26 16.40 -5.80
CA GLY A 105 -1.57 17.59 -5.01
C GLY A 105 -2.83 17.39 -4.16
N ALA A 106 -2.96 18.18 -3.10
CA ALA A 106 -4.14 18.18 -2.25
C ALA A 106 -5.44 18.23 -3.08
N PRO A 107 -6.39 17.30 -2.90
CA PRO A 107 -7.60 17.19 -3.72
C PRO A 107 -8.58 18.38 -3.56
N TRP A 108 -8.26 19.31 -2.66
CA TRP A 108 -9.03 20.51 -2.32
C TRP A 108 -8.44 21.80 -2.91
N ALA A 109 -7.37 21.70 -3.71
CA ALA A 109 -6.97 22.83 -4.56
C ALA A 109 -7.90 22.84 -5.79
N ASP A 110 -8.83 23.79 -5.83
CA ASP A 110 -9.80 24.04 -6.89
C ASP A 110 -9.18 24.44 -8.25
N GLU A 111 -7.99 23.93 -8.60
CA GLU A 111 -7.38 24.15 -9.92
C GLU A 111 -7.41 22.87 -10.74
N PRO A 112 -8.39 22.70 -11.66
CA PRO A 112 -8.61 21.46 -12.40
C PRO A 112 -7.52 21.14 -13.44
N GLU A 113 -6.52 22.00 -13.64
CA GLU A 113 -5.65 21.94 -14.82
C GLU A 113 -4.18 22.32 -14.57
N ALA A 114 -3.75 22.64 -13.35
CA ALA A 114 -2.33 22.82 -13.10
C ALA A 114 -1.64 21.45 -13.15
N PRO A 115 -0.62 21.22 -13.99
CA PRO A 115 0.15 19.99 -13.94
C PRO A 115 0.71 19.85 -12.53
N HIS A 116 0.17 18.89 -11.77
CA HIS A 116 0.68 18.62 -10.44
C HIS A 116 2.17 18.33 -10.56
N PRO A 117 3.03 18.97 -9.76
CA PRO A 117 4.45 18.69 -9.80
C PRO A 117 4.65 17.21 -9.46
N VAL A 118 4.97 16.41 -10.48
CA VAL A 118 5.34 15.01 -10.28
C VAL A 118 6.76 15.03 -9.74
N VAL A 119 6.85 14.82 -8.43
CA VAL A 119 8.13 14.63 -7.76
C VAL A 119 8.55 13.21 -8.04
N MET A 120 9.64 12.99 -8.76
CA MET A 120 10.20 11.65 -8.97
C MET A 120 11.49 11.51 -8.15
N PRO A 121 11.43 10.93 -6.94
CA PRO A 121 12.62 10.67 -6.14
C PRO A 121 13.65 9.87 -6.93
N ALA A 122 14.90 10.35 -6.97
CA ALA A 122 16.00 9.59 -7.56
C ALA A 122 16.31 8.31 -6.75
N VAL A 123 16.07 8.40 -5.44
CA VAL A 123 16.22 7.33 -4.45
C VAL A 123 14.94 7.23 -3.63
N LEU A 124 14.47 6.01 -3.40
CA LEU A 124 13.31 5.71 -2.57
C LEU A 124 13.59 4.47 -1.72
N GLU A 125 13.23 4.53 -0.43
CA GLU A 125 13.16 3.36 0.44
C GLU A 125 11.70 2.95 0.56
N THR A 126 11.40 1.66 0.37
CA THR A 126 10.04 1.13 0.50
C THR A 126 10.04 -0.22 1.18
N VAL A 127 8.90 -0.62 1.73
CA VAL A 127 8.68 -1.95 2.28
C VAL A 127 7.50 -2.60 1.57
N VAL A 128 7.73 -3.82 1.09
CA VAL A 128 6.70 -4.64 0.45
C VAL A 128 6.44 -5.86 1.31
N THR A 129 5.17 -6.14 1.56
CA THR A 129 4.71 -7.29 2.34
C THR A 129 4.40 -8.48 1.45
N ALA A 130 4.67 -9.70 1.92
CA ALA A 130 4.23 -10.94 1.30
C ALA A 130 3.96 -12.02 2.36
N PRO A 131 3.18 -13.06 2.07
CA PRO A 131 2.89 -14.09 3.08
C PRO A 131 4.14 -14.91 3.40
N ASP A 132 4.35 -15.26 4.67
CA ASP A 132 5.43 -16.17 5.10
C ASP A 132 4.99 -17.62 4.86
N LEU A 133 5.16 -18.09 3.62
CA LEU A 133 4.73 -19.41 3.19
C LEU A 133 5.82 -20.48 3.40
N PRO A 134 5.47 -21.70 3.85
CA PRO A 134 6.42 -22.80 3.95
C PRO A 134 7.15 -23.06 2.63
N GLY A 135 8.48 -23.10 2.67
CA GLY A 135 9.33 -23.35 1.51
C GLY A 135 9.65 -22.10 0.67
N ALA A 136 9.22 -20.91 1.08
CA ALA A 136 9.65 -19.65 0.49
C ALA A 136 11.17 -19.47 0.65
N ASP A 137 11.84 -19.18 -0.47
CA ASP A 137 13.29 -19.05 -0.54
C ASP A 137 13.77 -17.93 -1.47
N GLY A 138 12.87 -17.29 -2.23
CA GLY A 138 13.26 -16.21 -3.16
C GLY A 138 12.18 -15.17 -3.39
N ILE A 139 12.59 -14.04 -3.97
CA ILE A 139 11.68 -13.05 -4.55
C ILE A 139 12.14 -12.65 -5.95
N GLU A 140 11.18 -12.33 -6.79
CA GLU A 140 11.40 -11.59 -8.04
C GLU A 140 10.50 -10.34 -8.07
N ILE A 141 11.02 -9.23 -8.58
CA ILE A 141 10.24 -8.01 -8.78
C ILE A 141 10.23 -7.66 -10.27
N TYR A 142 9.05 -7.37 -10.79
CA TYR A 142 8.82 -6.99 -12.18
C TYR A 142 8.16 -5.61 -12.28
N ASP A 143 8.48 -4.88 -13.35
CA ASP A 143 7.68 -3.73 -13.76
C ASP A 143 6.38 -4.17 -14.48
N LEU A 144 5.54 -3.20 -14.83
CA LEU A 144 4.32 -3.38 -15.62
C LEU A 144 4.52 -4.04 -16.99
N ASN A 145 5.71 -3.92 -17.58
CA ASN A 145 6.03 -4.49 -18.88
C ASN A 145 6.53 -5.94 -18.76
N GLY A 146 6.66 -6.46 -17.54
CA GLY A 146 7.24 -7.77 -17.26
C GLY A 146 8.76 -7.80 -17.29
N THR A 147 9.42 -6.64 -17.23
CA THR A 147 10.88 -6.55 -17.07
C THR A 147 11.25 -6.98 -15.66
N LEU A 148 12.15 -7.95 -15.52
CA LEU A 148 12.71 -8.34 -14.24
C LEU A 148 13.65 -7.23 -13.71
N LEU A 149 13.34 -6.72 -12.52
CA LEU A 149 14.08 -5.64 -11.86
C LEU A 149 14.94 -6.11 -10.68
N LEU A 150 14.50 -7.17 -9.99
CA LEU A 150 15.23 -7.77 -8.87
C LEU A 150 14.97 -9.27 -8.85
N ARG A 151 16.00 -10.04 -8.55
CA ARG A 151 15.90 -11.45 -8.17
C ARG A 151 16.81 -11.73 -6.98
N GLU A 152 16.24 -12.28 -5.93
CA GLU A 152 16.96 -12.69 -4.72
C GLU A 152 16.54 -14.12 -4.35
N THR A 153 17.49 -14.94 -3.91
CA THR A 153 17.27 -16.35 -3.51
C THR A 153 17.99 -16.64 -2.19
N GLY A 154 17.75 -17.80 -1.58
CA GLY A 154 18.33 -18.13 -0.28
C GLY A 154 17.83 -17.21 0.84
N LEU A 155 16.55 -16.81 0.80
CA LEU A 155 15.99 -15.85 1.75
C LEU A 155 15.80 -16.45 3.15
N HIS A 156 15.65 -17.78 3.25
CA HIS A 156 15.27 -18.44 4.50
C HIS A 156 16.19 -18.09 5.68
N ASP A 157 17.50 -18.09 5.46
CA ASP A 157 18.50 -17.80 6.49
C ASP A 157 18.70 -16.29 6.75
N ARG A 158 18.11 -15.43 5.92
CA ARG A 158 18.23 -13.97 5.99
C ARG A 158 17.05 -13.31 6.71
N VAL A 159 15.97 -14.05 6.99
CA VAL A 159 14.78 -13.53 7.66
C VAL A 159 15.12 -13.19 9.11
N GLN A 160 15.11 -11.91 9.44
CA GLN A 160 15.17 -11.44 10.81
C GLN A 160 13.77 -11.57 11.42
N ARG A 161 13.58 -12.55 12.28
CA ARG A 161 12.34 -12.66 13.06
C ARG A 161 12.51 -11.85 14.33
N ALA A 162 11.62 -10.89 14.57
CA ALA A 162 11.64 -10.11 15.81
C ALA A 162 11.51 -11.08 17.00
N GLY A 163 12.59 -11.28 17.74
CA GLY A 163 12.69 -12.23 18.84
C GLY A 163 12.31 -11.65 20.21
N GLU A 164 11.97 -10.37 20.30
CA GLU A 164 11.74 -9.69 21.57
C GLU A 164 10.55 -8.73 21.45
N SER A 165 9.83 -8.56 22.56
CA SER A 165 8.72 -7.62 22.70
C SER A 165 9.09 -6.24 22.12
N PRO A 166 8.15 -5.53 21.47
CA PRO A 166 8.42 -4.20 20.95
C PRO A 166 8.99 -3.33 22.07
N THR A 167 10.20 -2.80 21.86
CA THR A 167 10.84 -1.84 22.78
C THR A 167 10.17 -0.48 22.72
N THR A 168 9.40 -0.23 21.65
CA THR A 168 8.63 0.99 21.44
C THR A 168 7.27 0.90 22.13
N ILE A 169 7.01 1.82 23.04
CA ILE A 169 5.70 1.97 23.68
C ILE A 169 4.78 2.70 22.68
N TRP A 170 3.72 2.00 22.26
CA TRP A 170 2.64 2.58 21.46
C TRP A 170 1.42 2.83 22.35
N GLU A 171 0.59 3.77 21.93
CA GLU A 171 -0.62 4.19 22.63
C GLU A 171 -1.84 4.05 21.70
N ASP A 172 -2.91 3.42 22.17
CA ASP A 172 -4.22 3.48 21.51
C ASP A 172 -4.83 4.84 21.78
N ILE A 173 -4.97 5.67 20.74
CA ILE A 173 -5.58 7.01 20.84
C ILE A 173 -7.09 6.93 20.64
N SER A 174 -7.57 5.89 19.94
CA SER A 174 -8.98 5.64 19.73
C SER A 174 -9.41 4.30 20.30
N THR A 175 -10.70 4.14 20.62
CA THR A 175 -11.24 2.81 20.93
C THR A 175 -10.98 1.86 19.76
N PRO A 176 -10.27 0.74 19.98
CA PRO A 176 -10.00 -0.23 18.94
C PRO A 176 -11.33 -0.73 18.35
N CYS A 177 -11.40 -0.73 17.04
CA CYS A 177 -12.47 -1.40 16.32
C CYS A 177 -12.45 -2.91 16.64
N CYS A 178 -13.62 -3.55 16.67
CA CYS A 178 -13.71 -4.99 16.93
C CYS A 178 -13.68 -5.77 15.62
N GLY A 179 -12.69 -6.64 15.45
CA GLY A 179 -12.58 -7.57 14.33
C GLY A 179 -11.57 -7.15 13.28
N ASP A 180 -11.41 -7.98 12.26
CA ASP A 180 -10.27 -7.93 11.35
C ASP A 180 -10.45 -6.97 10.14
N ASN A 181 -11.53 -6.18 10.11
CA ASN A 181 -11.90 -5.29 9.00
C ASN A 181 -11.64 -3.81 9.32
N CYS A 182 -10.50 -3.53 9.95
CA CYS A 182 -10.14 -2.20 10.38
C CYS A 182 -9.10 -1.56 9.48
N LEU A 183 -9.22 -0.25 9.31
CA LEU A 183 -8.15 0.60 8.84
C LEU A 183 -7.32 1.04 10.05
N ASP A 184 -6.12 0.50 10.16
CA ASP A 184 -5.16 0.92 11.17
C ASP A 184 -4.38 2.15 10.67
N LEU A 185 -4.43 3.22 11.45
CA LEU A 185 -3.66 4.43 11.27
C LEU A 185 -2.64 4.55 12.39
N LEU A 186 -1.36 4.59 12.01
CA LEU A 186 -0.27 4.82 12.95
C LEU A 186 0.29 6.23 12.76
N PHE A 187 0.35 6.98 13.85
CA PHE A 187 0.99 8.29 13.90
C PHE A 187 2.35 8.16 14.59
N LEU A 188 3.40 8.68 13.94
CA LEU A 188 4.75 8.75 14.49
C LEU A 188 5.04 10.21 14.86
N GLY A 189 5.41 10.46 16.11
CA GLY A 189 5.81 11.78 16.56
C GLY A 189 7.27 12.03 16.22
N ASP A 190 7.56 13.07 15.46
CA ASP A 190 8.91 13.55 15.13
C ASP A 190 9.31 14.73 16.02
N ASP A 191 10.46 14.66 16.68
CA ASP A 191 11.02 15.71 17.56
C ASP A 191 10.16 16.17 18.77
N TYR A 192 9.17 15.37 19.19
CA TYR A 192 8.39 15.64 20.39
C TYR A 192 9.13 15.22 21.68
N THR A 193 10.03 16.09 22.16
CA THR A 193 10.98 15.76 23.25
C THR A 193 10.56 16.18 24.67
N THR A 194 9.54 17.03 24.81
CA THR A 194 9.07 17.55 26.11
C THR A 194 7.70 16.98 26.47
N THR A 195 7.34 16.95 27.76
CA THR A 195 5.99 16.53 28.18
C THR A 195 4.89 17.36 27.49
N ALA A 196 5.07 18.69 27.42
CA ALA A 196 4.10 19.58 26.77
C ALA A 196 3.97 19.31 25.26
N SER A 197 5.09 19.03 24.58
CA SER A 197 5.05 18.68 23.15
C SER A 197 4.43 17.29 22.94
N LEU A 198 4.73 16.31 23.80
CA LEU A 198 4.09 14.98 23.74
C LEU A 198 2.57 15.06 23.95
N ASP A 199 2.11 15.91 24.86
CA ASP A 199 0.67 16.15 25.06
C ASP A 199 0.03 16.86 23.85
N MET A 200 0.75 17.80 23.22
CA MET A 200 0.33 18.43 21.98
C MET A 200 0.20 17.40 20.84
N PHE A 201 1.19 16.54 20.67
CA PHE A 201 1.14 15.44 19.69
C PHE A 201 -0.09 14.56 19.89
N ARG A 202 -0.36 14.11 21.13
CA ARG A 202 -1.56 13.30 21.43
C ARG A 202 -2.86 14.03 21.11
N SER A 203 -2.91 15.34 21.39
CA SER A 203 -4.06 16.18 21.04
C SER A 203 -4.25 16.26 19.53
N ASP A 204 -3.18 16.44 18.76
CA ASP A 204 -3.22 16.52 17.30
C ASP A 204 -3.65 15.19 16.67
N VAL A 205 -3.13 14.06 17.16
CA VAL A 205 -3.56 12.72 16.72
C VAL A 205 -5.04 12.50 17.03
N SER A 206 -5.49 12.90 18.23
CA SER A 206 -6.91 12.81 18.61
C SER A 206 -7.80 13.68 17.72
N TYR A 207 -7.35 14.88 17.37
CA TYR A 207 -8.04 15.76 16.44
C TYR A 207 -8.15 15.13 15.05
N MET A 208 -7.06 14.59 14.51
CA MET A 208 -7.05 13.91 13.21
C MET A 208 -7.95 12.67 13.20
N ALA A 209 -7.91 11.85 14.25
CA ALA A 209 -8.79 10.69 14.41
C ALA A 209 -10.28 11.10 14.36
N ASN A 210 -10.64 12.17 15.06
CA ASN A 210 -12.00 12.71 15.06
C ASN A 210 -12.38 13.31 13.70
N TYR A 211 -11.45 13.99 13.03
CA TYR A 211 -11.67 14.54 11.70
C TYR A 211 -11.98 13.44 10.68
N PHE A 212 -11.18 12.37 10.62
CA PHE A 212 -11.46 11.23 9.73
C PHE A 212 -12.86 10.66 9.95
N ARG A 213 -13.29 10.51 11.21
CA ARG A 213 -14.63 10.00 11.55
C ARG A 213 -15.78 10.93 11.15
N GLN A 214 -15.50 12.17 10.76
CA GLN A 214 -16.50 13.17 10.37
C GLN A 214 -16.57 13.41 8.86
N VAL A 215 -15.64 12.86 8.09
CA VAL A 215 -15.53 13.12 6.65
C VAL A 215 -15.85 11.85 5.85
N GLU A 216 -16.64 11.99 4.78
CA GLU A 216 -16.94 10.87 3.89
C GLU A 216 -15.68 10.39 3.13
N PRO A 217 -15.52 9.08 2.85
CA PRO A 217 -16.48 7.99 3.12
C PRO A 217 -16.37 7.40 4.54
N TYR A 218 -15.45 7.90 5.36
CA TYR A 218 -15.13 7.34 6.68
C TYR A 218 -16.23 7.62 7.71
N SER A 219 -16.93 8.75 7.61
CA SER A 219 -18.08 9.08 8.46
C SER A 219 -19.24 8.10 8.35
N ALA A 220 -19.37 7.38 7.23
CA ALA A 220 -20.36 6.31 7.08
C ALA A 220 -19.97 5.05 7.88
N ARG A 221 -18.70 4.90 8.28
CA ARG A 221 -18.16 3.74 9.00
C ARG A 221 -17.15 4.16 10.09
N PRO A 222 -17.53 5.00 11.06
CA PRO A 222 -16.57 5.59 12.00
C PRO A 222 -15.90 4.56 12.93
N ASN A 223 -16.52 3.39 13.10
CA ASN A 223 -16.04 2.30 13.96
C ASN A 223 -15.07 1.34 13.25
N VAL A 224 -14.62 1.65 12.03
CA VAL A 224 -13.64 0.81 11.31
C VAL A 224 -12.24 1.43 11.31
N ILE A 225 -12.03 2.55 11.99
CA ILE A 225 -10.72 3.22 12.05
C ILE A 225 -10.15 3.05 13.44
N ASN A 226 -8.98 2.41 13.48
CA ASN A 226 -8.14 2.31 14.65
C ASN A 226 -6.99 3.31 14.55
N VAL A 227 -6.78 4.11 15.59
CA VAL A 227 -5.71 5.12 15.63
C VAL A 227 -4.76 4.83 16.77
N ARG A 228 -3.50 4.58 16.40
CA ARG A 228 -2.39 4.32 17.31
C ARG A 228 -1.33 5.38 17.13
N ALA A 229 -0.51 5.57 18.17
CA ALA A 229 0.59 6.52 18.10
C ALA A 229 1.87 6.02 18.78
N ILE A 230 3.01 6.40 18.20
CA ILE A 230 4.34 6.29 18.82
C ILE A 230 4.83 7.72 19.03
N ALA A 231 4.68 8.24 20.25
CA ALA A 231 4.87 9.65 20.55
C ALA A 231 6.35 10.06 20.70
N SER A 232 7.18 9.16 21.24
CA SER A 232 8.57 9.45 21.56
C SER A 232 9.51 8.78 20.57
N THR A 233 9.65 9.35 19.38
CA THR A 233 10.75 9.00 18.47
C THR A 233 11.90 9.99 18.66
N THR A 234 13.14 9.55 18.48
CA THR A 234 14.35 10.34 18.79
C THR A 234 14.71 11.39 17.74
N ASP A 235 14.25 11.21 16.49
CA ASP A 235 14.36 12.08 15.30
C ASP A 235 14.06 11.14 14.11
N LEU A 236 13.06 11.46 13.26
CA LEU A 236 12.74 10.69 12.05
C LEU A 236 13.52 11.16 10.82
N GLU A 237 14.44 12.11 11.01
CA GLU A 237 15.22 12.82 10.01
C GLU A 237 14.30 13.44 8.93
N CYS A 238 13.21 14.08 9.38
CA CYS A 238 12.30 14.78 8.49
C CYS A 238 12.87 16.13 8.05
N ASN A 239 12.85 16.39 6.75
CA ASN A 239 13.43 17.58 6.15
C ASN A 239 12.44 18.26 5.20
N TYR A 240 12.49 19.60 5.17
CA TYR A 240 11.76 20.39 4.18
C TYR A 240 12.48 20.44 2.83
N ASN A 241 11.71 20.77 1.80
CA ASN A 241 12.17 21.07 0.46
C ASN A 241 12.83 19.88 -0.26
N CYS A 242 12.36 18.66 0.01
CA CYS A 242 12.88 17.48 -0.65
C CYS A 242 12.81 17.62 -2.17
N PHE A 243 13.81 17.07 -2.85
CA PHE A 243 13.87 17.06 -4.31
C PHE A 243 13.72 18.47 -4.93
N GLY A 244 14.10 19.52 -4.18
CA GLY A 244 13.96 20.91 -4.61
C GLY A 244 12.53 21.45 -4.65
N THR A 245 11.55 20.71 -4.12
CA THR A 245 10.13 21.11 -4.11
C THR A 245 9.79 21.85 -2.83
N PRO A 246 9.50 23.16 -2.88
CA PRO A 246 9.23 23.94 -1.67
C PRO A 246 8.09 23.36 -0.83
N ARG A 247 8.28 23.28 0.49
CA ARG A 247 7.31 22.76 1.48
C ARG A 247 6.97 21.28 1.37
N LEU A 248 7.62 20.52 0.48
CA LEU A 248 7.57 19.06 0.54
C LEU A 248 8.40 18.58 1.73
N ILE A 249 7.78 17.81 2.63
CA ILE A 249 8.43 17.19 3.79
C ILE A 249 8.63 15.71 3.50
N CYS A 250 9.83 15.21 3.75
CA CYS A 250 10.15 13.79 3.66
C CYS A 250 11.02 13.40 4.83
N CYS A 251 10.92 12.14 5.21
CA CYS A 251 11.57 11.60 6.38
C CYS A 251 12.35 10.34 5.99
N ASN A 252 13.23 9.88 6.87
CA ASN A 252 14.06 8.73 6.58
C ASN A 252 13.27 7.42 6.70
N GLY A 253 13.01 6.78 5.56
CA GLY A 253 12.30 5.51 5.48
C GLY A 253 12.97 4.37 6.25
N ASN A 254 14.30 4.40 6.38
CA ASN A 254 15.05 3.40 7.16
C ASN A 254 14.83 3.55 8.67
N ILE A 255 14.33 4.69 9.14
CA ILE A 255 13.93 4.91 10.54
C ILE A 255 12.42 4.65 10.69
N ILE A 256 11.62 5.23 9.79
CA ILE A 256 10.15 5.15 9.84
C ILE A 256 9.65 3.72 9.69
N LEU A 257 10.12 2.98 8.69
CA LEU A 257 9.52 1.69 8.35
C LEU A 257 9.75 0.65 9.46
N PRO A 258 10.94 0.53 10.07
CA PRO A 258 11.13 -0.31 11.25
C PRO A 258 10.29 0.12 12.44
N LEU A 259 10.12 1.42 12.71
CA LEU A 259 9.24 1.90 13.79
C LEU A 259 7.77 1.58 13.50
N ALA A 260 7.30 1.85 12.29
CA ALA A 260 5.93 1.63 11.87
C ALA A 260 5.57 0.15 11.94
N SER A 261 6.52 -0.71 11.59
CA SER A 261 6.35 -2.15 11.66
C SER A 261 6.03 -2.64 13.08
N GLN A 262 6.52 -1.98 14.14
CA GLN A 262 6.33 -2.41 15.53
C GLN A 262 4.92 -2.19 16.07
N ALA A 263 4.09 -1.39 15.39
CA ALA A 263 2.69 -1.28 15.76
C ALA A 263 2.04 -2.66 15.60
N PRO A 264 1.25 -3.12 16.58
CA PRO A 264 0.41 -4.30 16.40
C PRO A 264 -0.46 -4.06 15.17
N SER A 265 -0.78 -5.15 14.47
CA SER A 265 -1.82 -5.15 13.46
C SER A 265 -3.14 -5.36 14.21
#